data_AF-A0A9E3L027-F1
#
_entry.id   AF-A0A9E3L027-F1
#
_cell.length_a   1.000
_cell.length_b   1.000
_cell.length_c   1.000
_cell.angle_alpha   90.00
_cell.angle_beta   90.00
_cell.angle_gamma   90.00
#
_symmetry.space_group_name_H-M   'P 1'
#
loop_
_entity.id
_entity.type
_entity.pdbx_description
1 polymer ?
#
loop_
_entity_poly.entity_id
_entity_poly.type
_entity_poly.pdbx_seq_one_letter_code
_entity_poly.pdbx_strand_id
1 'polypeptide(L)'
;MSANAAELGRNWGWNRMRTGRRLKAWEKAGLICRNAEAIIVTSSVTQAVTDVTPTVAEAVSITTMPEATGAKRSMAPVKVAAFVVALMLACVSAAFSIDGLTAIFAGAFWPIITMGAALEAGKLVAAAWLTEYWNSAPRFLRLVLVAMISVLMSLNAIGVFGFLTRAHLDHMVAVDLALTDRTADIDTRLNLQSQTVADLDRRIAQIDTAIEESTRLGRPIGAMTIADQKRRERADIVAERQRQAPALGSLQIEKAKVDAQRRRAEADVGPVRYLAELIGTPATDLERPVRLLTLALVAVLDPMAVALLLAAGKHMRRDRPS
;
A
#
# COMPACT_ATOMS: atom_id res chain seq x y z
N MET A 1 -11.01 58.48 15.84
CA MET A 1 -12.17 58.64 14.93
C MET A 1 -13.35 57.89 15.53
N SER A 2 -14.44 58.57 15.83
CA SER A 2 -15.71 57.96 16.19
C SER A 2 -16.53 57.75 14.91
N ALA A 3 -17.05 56.55 14.69
CA ALA A 3 -17.92 56.26 13.56
C ALA A 3 -19.18 55.53 14.02
N ASN A 4 -20.34 55.86 13.41
CA ASN A 4 -21.61 55.22 13.75
C ASN A 4 -21.75 53.88 13.01
N ALA A 5 -22.29 52.86 13.68
CA ALA A 5 -22.50 51.52 13.13
C ALA A 5 -23.36 51.52 11.86
N ALA A 6 -24.33 52.43 11.76
CA ALA A 6 -25.18 52.56 10.58
C ALA A 6 -24.44 53.14 9.36
N GLU A 7 -23.52 54.09 9.58
CA GLU A 7 -22.69 54.69 8.53
C GLU A 7 -21.65 53.71 8.01
N LEU A 8 -21.02 52.95 8.90
CA LEU A 8 -20.10 51.87 8.53
C LEU A 8 -20.79 50.80 7.69
N GLY A 9 -22.05 50.46 8.01
CA GLY A 9 -22.86 49.56 7.20
C GLY A 9 -23.11 50.09 5.78
N ARG A 10 -23.44 51.38 5.66
CA ARG A 10 -23.71 52.02 4.36
C ARG A 10 -22.46 52.13 3.49
N ASN A 11 -21.35 52.61 4.04
CA ASN A 11 -20.12 52.79 3.27
C ASN A 11 -19.58 51.47 2.70
N TRP A 12 -19.84 50.35 3.37
CA TRP A 12 -19.30 49.04 2.99
C TRP A 12 -20.38 48.11 2.39
N GLY A 13 -21.59 48.63 2.13
CA GLY A 13 -22.68 47.88 1.51
C GLY A 13 -23.20 46.71 2.35
N TRP A 14 -23.06 46.77 3.68
CA TRP A 14 -23.47 45.69 4.58
C TRP A 14 -24.89 45.89 5.08
N ASN A 15 -25.70 44.82 5.03
CA ASN A 15 -27.00 44.78 5.69
C ASN A 15 -26.82 44.86 7.22
N ARG A 16 -27.76 45.50 7.92
CA ARG A 16 -27.78 45.75 9.38
C ARG A 16 -27.41 44.52 10.23
N MET A 17 -27.90 43.33 9.86
CA MET A 17 -27.53 42.07 10.56
C MET A 17 -26.06 41.68 10.37
N ARG A 18 -25.49 41.90 9.19
CA ARG A 18 -24.10 41.58 8.86
C ARG A 18 -23.14 42.55 9.53
N THR A 19 -23.50 43.84 9.55
CA THR A 19 -22.78 44.90 10.25
C THR A 19 -22.72 44.62 11.75
N GLY A 20 -23.84 44.25 12.36
CA GLY A 20 -23.88 43.88 13.78
C GLY A 20 -23.00 42.68 14.14
N ARG A 21 -23.03 41.62 13.32
CA ARG A 21 -22.18 40.42 13.55
C ARG A 21 -20.69 40.74 13.44
N ARG A 22 -20.29 41.54 12.45
CA ARG A 22 -18.88 41.90 12.24
C ARG A 22 -18.36 42.84 13.32
N LEU A 23 -19.14 43.85 13.71
CA LEU A 23 -18.77 44.73 14.81
C LEU A 23 -18.61 43.96 16.12
N LYS A 24 -19.52 43.01 16.42
CA LYS A 24 -19.41 42.17 17.61
C LYS A 24 -18.18 41.25 17.58
N ALA A 25 -17.79 40.77 16.41
CA ALA A 25 -16.57 39.98 16.22
C ALA A 25 -15.30 40.84 16.43
N TRP A 26 -15.31 42.09 15.99
CA TRP A 26 -14.20 43.02 16.16
C TRP A 26 -14.06 43.54 17.60
N GLU A 27 -15.18 43.74 18.29
CA GLU A 27 -15.22 44.03 19.72
C GLU A 27 -14.64 42.88 20.54
N LYS A 28 -15.03 41.62 20.22
CA LYS A 28 -14.47 40.42 20.85
C LYS A 28 -12.97 40.24 20.58
N ALA A 29 -12.48 40.77 19.46
CA ALA A 29 -11.06 40.77 19.10
C ALA A 29 -10.29 41.96 19.70
N GLY A 30 -10.93 42.83 20.49
CA GLY A 30 -10.30 43.99 21.13
C GLY A 30 -9.93 45.13 20.17
N LEU A 31 -10.36 45.05 18.90
CA LEU A 31 -10.02 46.03 17.87
C LEU A 31 -10.85 47.32 18.01
N ILE A 32 -12.04 47.21 18.61
CA ILE A 32 -12.95 48.34 18.83
C ILE A 32 -13.62 48.24 20.20
N CYS A 33 -13.87 49.40 20.82
CA CYS A 33 -14.73 49.55 21.99
C CYS A 33 -16.01 50.29 21.57
N ARG A 34 -17.18 49.78 21.96
CA ARG A 34 -18.46 50.35 21.59
C ARG A 34 -19.12 51.04 22.78
N ASN A 35 -19.35 52.35 22.68
CA ASN A 35 -20.28 53.08 23.55
C ASN A 35 -21.60 53.29 22.78
N ALA A 36 -22.72 53.54 23.47
CA ALA A 36 -24.08 53.51 22.92
C ALA A 36 -24.26 54.34 21.61
N GLU A 37 -23.47 55.40 21.43
CA GLU A 37 -23.55 56.28 20.25
C GLU A 37 -22.29 56.29 19.35
N ALA A 38 -21.17 55.68 19.76
CA ALA A 38 -19.91 55.76 19.01
C ALA A 38 -19.02 54.52 19.14
N ILE A 39 -18.41 54.10 18.03
CA ILE A 39 -17.38 53.05 17.98
C ILE A 39 -16.00 53.72 17.96
N ILE A 40 -15.15 53.39 18.92
CA ILE A 40 -13.79 53.92 19.07
C ILE A 40 -12.81 52.77 18.80
N VAL A 41 -11.84 52.98 17.91
CA VAL A 41 -10.77 52.02 17.61
C VAL A 41 -9.67 52.14 18.66
N THR A 42 -9.37 51.05 19.37
CA THR A 42 -8.35 51.04 20.42
C THR A 42 -6.97 51.00 19.78
N SER A 43 -6.25 52.12 19.79
CA SER A 43 -4.83 52.17 19.45
C SER A 43 -4.02 52.05 20.73
N SER A 44 -3.50 50.85 21.01
CA SER A 44 -2.49 50.66 22.05
C SER A 44 -1.12 51.03 21.49
N VAL A 45 -0.53 52.13 21.95
CA VAL A 45 0.81 52.21 22.56
C VAL A 45 1.11 53.68 22.92
N THR A 46 1.49 53.83 24.18
CA THR A 46 1.92 55.01 24.93
C THR A 46 3.30 55.53 24.50
N GLN A 47 3.45 56.84 24.30
CA GLN A 47 4.51 57.64 24.91
C GLN A 47 4.08 59.12 24.97
N ALA A 48 4.52 59.79 26.03
CA ALA A 48 3.97 61.03 26.57
C ALA A 48 4.94 62.22 26.43
N VAL A 49 4.37 63.42 26.63
CA VAL A 49 4.97 64.69 27.15
C VAL A 49 5.25 65.83 26.13
N THR A 50 4.38 66.87 26.21
CA THR A 50 4.48 68.35 25.99
C THR A 50 5.08 68.90 24.68
N ASP A 51 4.53 69.90 23.95
CA ASP A 51 4.00 71.20 24.39
C ASP A 51 3.25 71.97 23.25
N VAL A 52 2.31 72.87 23.63
CA VAL A 52 1.87 74.17 23.03
C VAL A 52 1.22 74.28 21.60
N THR A 53 -0.11 74.56 21.61
CA THR A 53 -1.03 75.45 20.80
C THR A 53 -0.90 75.72 19.25
N PRO A 54 -2.00 76.15 18.56
CA PRO A 54 -2.37 75.67 17.23
C PRO A 54 -2.20 76.72 16.12
N THR A 55 -2.07 76.29 14.85
CA THR A 55 -2.30 77.18 13.69
C THR A 55 -2.88 76.41 12.51
N VAL A 56 -3.79 77.12 11.84
CA VAL A 56 -4.77 76.74 10.83
C VAL A 56 -4.15 76.47 9.46
N ALA A 57 -4.76 75.52 8.74
CA ALA A 57 -4.87 75.33 7.27
C ALA A 57 -3.58 75.31 6.41
N GLU A 58 -3.30 74.18 5.76
CA GLU A 58 -3.64 73.89 4.35
C GLU A 58 -2.96 72.59 3.86
N ALA A 59 -3.47 72.05 2.76
CA ALA A 59 -3.01 70.88 1.99
C ALA A 59 -3.30 69.48 2.58
N VAL A 60 -4.51 68.99 2.31
CA VAL A 60 -4.83 67.55 2.32
C VAL A 60 -3.97 66.86 1.26
N SER A 61 -2.79 66.40 1.66
CA SER A 61 -2.02 65.42 0.90
C SER A 61 -2.68 64.06 1.08
N ILE A 62 -3.17 63.48 -0.02
CA ILE A 62 -3.68 62.10 -0.05
C ILE A 62 -2.51 61.17 0.27
N THR A 63 -2.30 60.90 1.56
CA THR A 63 -1.41 59.84 2.01
C THR A 63 -2.17 58.55 1.84
N THR A 64 -1.86 57.83 0.76
CA THR A 64 -2.28 56.45 0.55
C THR A 64 -2.03 55.64 1.83
N MET A 65 -3.08 55.11 2.44
CA MET A 65 -2.94 54.18 3.56
C MET A 65 -2.07 53.00 3.12
N PRO A 66 -1.14 52.51 3.97
CA PRO A 66 -0.41 51.30 3.64
C PRO A 66 -1.40 50.16 3.51
N GLU A 67 -1.40 49.51 2.35
CA GLU A 67 -2.09 48.25 2.09
C GLU A 67 -1.80 47.30 3.26
N ALA A 68 -2.83 46.85 3.96
CA ALA A 68 -2.68 45.86 5.01
C ALA A 68 -2.13 44.57 4.39
N THR A 69 -0.80 44.42 4.42
CA THR A 69 -0.09 43.21 4.00
C THR A 69 -0.60 42.07 4.87
N GLY A 70 -1.53 41.29 4.33
CA GLY A 70 -1.87 39.99 4.87
C GLY A 70 -0.59 39.18 4.98
N ALA A 71 -0.22 38.79 6.20
CA ALA A 71 0.97 37.98 6.45
C ALA A 71 0.90 36.72 5.58
N LYS A 72 1.70 36.71 4.49
CA LYS A 72 1.88 35.55 3.62
C LYS A 72 2.46 34.43 4.50
N ARG A 73 1.63 33.45 4.91
CA ARG A 73 2.15 32.19 5.46
C ARG A 73 3.13 31.64 4.43
N SER A 74 4.41 31.55 4.79
CA SER A 74 5.43 31.06 3.86
C SER A 74 5.05 29.64 3.45
N MET A 75 4.71 29.45 2.17
CA MET A 75 4.37 28.13 1.62
C MET A 75 5.62 27.32 1.29
N ALA A 76 6.80 27.80 1.69
CA ALA A 76 8.10 27.16 1.48
C ALA A 76 8.20 25.71 1.99
N PRO A 77 7.75 25.35 3.21
CA PRO A 77 7.92 23.97 3.70
C PRO A 77 7.07 22.96 2.90
N VAL A 78 5.87 23.35 2.46
CA VAL A 78 5.01 22.49 1.65
C VAL A 78 5.61 22.24 0.26
N LYS A 79 6.30 23.23 -0.31
CA LYS A 79 6.98 23.11 -1.62
C LYS A 79 8.15 22.14 -1.55
N VAL A 80 9.01 22.31 -0.55
CA VAL A 80 10.15 21.41 -0.33
C VAL A 80 9.65 20.00 -0.07
N ALA A 81 8.62 19.83 0.75
CA ALA A 81 7.99 18.53 0.98
C ALA A 81 7.46 17.89 -0.31
N ALA A 82 6.72 18.64 -1.14
CA ALA A 82 6.19 18.13 -2.41
C ALA A 82 7.31 17.73 -3.38
N PHE A 83 8.39 18.52 -3.48
CA PHE A 83 9.54 18.20 -4.33
C PHE A 83 10.30 16.96 -3.85
N VAL A 84 10.55 16.85 -2.54
CA VAL A 84 11.22 15.69 -1.94
C VAL A 84 10.37 14.43 -2.13
N VAL A 85 9.06 14.49 -1.87
CA VAL A 85 8.16 13.36 -2.07
C VAL A 85 8.10 12.97 -3.55
N ALA A 86 8.03 13.94 -4.48
CA ALA A 86 8.07 13.66 -5.92
C ALA A 86 9.33 12.92 -6.33
N LEU A 87 10.51 13.37 -5.86
CA LEU A 87 11.79 12.73 -6.16
C LEU A 87 11.88 11.33 -5.56
N MET A 88 11.43 11.14 -4.31
CA MET A 88 11.43 9.84 -3.66
C MET A 88 10.52 8.84 -4.39
N LEU A 89 9.30 9.26 -4.76
CA LEU A 89 8.38 8.43 -5.54
C LEU A 89 8.97 8.06 -6.90
N ALA A 90 9.57 9.02 -7.61
CA ALA A 90 10.21 8.79 -8.90
C ALA A 90 11.38 7.80 -8.78
N CYS A 91 12.27 8.00 -7.80
CA CYS A 91 13.42 7.11 -7.60
C CYS A 91 13.00 5.67 -7.24
N VAL A 92 12.05 5.50 -6.31
CA VAL A 92 11.55 4.18 -5.93
C VAL A 92 10.84 3.50 -7.11
N SER A 93 9.99 4.25 -7.81
CA SER A 93 9.28 3.76 -8.99
C SER A 93 10.25 3.32 -10.09
N ALA A 94 11.26 4.14 -10.39
CA ALA A 94 12.28 3.81 -11.38
C ALA A 94 13.12 2.60 -10.99
N ALA A 95 13.49 2.45 -9.71
CA ALA A 95 14.22 1.28 -9.24
C ALA A 95 13.43 -0.01 -9.47
N PHE A 96 12.14 -0.04 -9.12
CA PHE A 96 11.28 -1.19 -9.35
C PHE A 96 11.02 -1.41 -10.84
N SER A 97 10.88 -0.35 -11.62
CA SER A 97 10.65 -0.45 -13.05
C SER A 97 11.83 -1.04 -13.81
N ILE A 98 13.03 -0.57 -13.48
CA ILE A 98 14.28 -1.08 -14.04
C ILE A 98 14.45 -2.55 -13.66
N ASP A 99 14.21 -2.92 -12.40
CA ASP A 99 14.31 -4.33 -11.99
C ASP A 99 13.33 -5.22 -12.76
N GLY A 100 12.07 -4.79 -12.89
CA GLY A 100 11.07 -5.51 -13.67
C GLY A 100 11.42 -5.63 -15.16
N LEU A 101 12.03 -4.60 -15.75
CA LEU A 101 12.45 -4.64 -17.16
C LEU A 101 13.71 -5.50 -17.36
N THR A 102 14.66 -5.48 -16.42
CA THR A 102 15.85 -6.36 -16.47
C THR A 102 15.48 -7.84 -16.33
N ALA A 103 14.39 -8.15 -15.62
CA ALA A 103 13.85 -9.49 -15.54
C ALA A 103 13.36 -10.02 -16.91
N ILE A 104 12.84 -9.15 -17.78
CA ILE A 104 12.35 -9.52 -19.11
C ILE A 104 13.51 -9.76 -20.09
N PHE A 105 14.58 -8.98 -19.96
CA PHE A 105 15.72 -8.99 -20.89
C PHE A 105 17.02 -9.37 -20.18
N ALA A 106 17.07 -10.60 -19.66
CA ALA A 106 18.20 -11.11 -18.87
C ALA A 106 19.58 -11.01 -19.57
N GLY A 107 19.61 -10.99 -20.92
CA GLY A 107 20.84 -10.89 -21.70
C GLY A 107 21.48 -9.50 -21.78
N ALA A 108 20.82 -8.44 -21.30
CA ALA A 108 21.28 -7.05 -21.45
C ALA A 108 21.12 -6.22 -20.16
N PHE A 109 21.47 -6.81 -19.01
CA PHE A 109 21.29 -6.22 -17.68
C PHE A 109 21.83 -4.78 -17.54
N TRP A 110 23.12 -4.57 -17.82
CA TRP A 110 23.76 -3.25 -17.70
C TRP A 110 23.18 -2.19 -18.66
N PRO A 111 23.04 -2.47 -19.97
CA PRO A 111 22.39 -1.53 -20.90
C PRO A 111 21.02 -1.07 -20.42
N ILE A 112 20.18 -1.96 -19.91
CA ILE A 112 18.81 -1.64 -19.49
C ILE A 112 18.80 -0.71 -18.28
N ILE A 113 19.67 -0.96 -17.31
CA ILE A 113 19.80 -0.08 -16.14
C ILE A 113 20.21 1.32 -16.59
N THR A 114 21.24 1.43 -17.43
CA THR A 114 21.73 2.73 -17.91
C THR A 114 20.66 3.48 -18.73
N MET A 115 19.94 2.77 -19.60
CA MET A 115 18.84 3.33 -20.38
C MET A 115 17.68 3.77 -19.49
N GLY A 116 17.24 2.93 -18.55
CA GLY A 116 16.13 3.22 -17.66
C GLY A 116 16.40 4.43 -16.76
N ALA A 117 17.61 4.53 -16.21
CA ALA A 117 18.03 5.70 -15.44
C ALA A 117 18.03 6.98 -16.29
N ALA A 118 18.51 6.92 -17.54
CA ALA A 118 18.50 8.05 -18.46
C ALA A 118 17.07 8.47 -18.84
N LEU A 119 16.18 7.51 -19.09
CA LEU A 119 14.78 7.77 -19.42
C LEU A 119 14.05 8.43 -18.24
N GLU A 120 14.26 7.95 -17.00
CA GLU A 120 13.64 8.55 -15.82
C GLU A 120 14.13 9.99 -15.59
N ALA A 121 15.45 10.20 -15.65
CA ALA A 121 16.03 11.53 -15.53
C ALA A 121 15.48 12.48 -16.61
N GLY A 122 15.41 12.00 -17.87
CA GLY A 122 14.82 12.73 -18.98
C GLY A 122 13.36 13.10 -18.75
N LYS A 123 12.54 12.19 -18.21
CA LYS A 123 11.12 12.43 -17.87
C LYS A 123 10.96 13.56 -16.86
N LEU A 124 11.74 13.55 -15.77
CA LEU A 124 11.67 14.58 -14.73
C LEU A 124 12.14 15.94 -15.23
N VAL A 125 13.23 15.98 -16.00
CA VAL A 125 13.73 17.22 -16.62
C VAL A 125 12.71 17.78 -17.62
N ALA A 126 12.12 16.92 -18.46
CA ALA A 126 11.07 17.32 -19.40
C ALA A 126 9.83 17.89 -18.67
N ALA A 127 9.40 17.26 -17.58
CA ALA A 127 8.28 17.74 -16.76
C ALA A 127 8.60 19.08 -16.07
N ALA A 128 9.80 19.23 -15.50
CA ALA A 128 10.25 20.47 -14.90
C ALA A 128 10.30 21.61 -15.93
N TRP A 129 10.89 21.36 -17.10
CA TRP A 129 10.95 22.32 -18.21
C TRP A 129 9.56 22.72 -18.71
N LEU A 130 8.67 21.74 -18.89
CA LEU A 130 7.29 21.98 -19.32
C LEU A 130 6.52 22.88 -18.33
N THR A 131 6.82 22.78 -17.04
CA THR A 131 6.25 23.67 -16.00
C THR A 131 6.75 25.10 -16.13
N GLU A 132 8.05 25.27 -16.32
CA GLU A 132 8.69 26.58 -16.38
C GLU A 132 8.24 27.34 -17.64
N TYR A 133 8.25 26.66 -18.79
CA TYR A 133 8.03 27.26 -20.11
C TYR A 133 6.60 27.05 -20.66
N TRP A 134 5.63 26.64 -19.84
CA TRP A 134 4.25 26.31 -20.28
C TRP A 134 3.59 27.38 -21.18
N ASN A 135 3.79 28.66 -20.85
CA ASN A 135 3.18 29.77 -21.59
C ASN A 135 4.02 30.23 -22.80
N SER A 136 5.33 30.01 -22.76
CA SER A 136 6.28 30.47 -23.79
C SER A 136 6.52 29.41 -24.87
N ALA A 137 6.25 28.13 -24.57
CA ALA A 137 6.49 27.03 -25.48
C ALA A 137 5.42 26.93 -26.60
N PRO A 138 5.84 26.67 -27.85
CA PRO A 138 4.90 26.47 -28.96
C PRO A 138 3.99 25.27 -28.68
N ARG A 139 2.74 25.33 -29.17
CA ARG A 139 1.71 24.29 -28.92
C ARG A 139 2.18 22.89 -29.33
N PHE A 140 2.92 22.78 -30.44
CA PHE A 140 3.46 21.51 -30.93
C PHE A 140 4.45 20.87 -29.94
N LEU A 141 5.43 21.64 -29.44
CA LEU A 141 6.42 21.14 -28.48
C LEU A 141 5.76 20.69 -27.17
N ARG A 142 4.74 21.43 -26.69
CA ARG A 142 3.97 21.03 -25.51
C ARG A 142 3.28 19.68 -25.71
N LEU A 143 2.63 19.49 -26.86
CA LEU A 143 1.95 18.22 -27.17
C LEU A 143 2.94 17.06 -27.25
N VAL A 144 4.08 17.25 -27.90
CA VAL A 144 5.15 16.23 -27.99
C VAL A 144 5.70 15.89 -26.60
N LEU A 145 6.02 16.89 -25.76
CA LEU A 145 6.54 16.65 -24.41
C LEU A 145 5.52 15.93 -23.53
N VAL A 146 4.24 16.33 -23.57
CA VAL A 146 3.18 15.65 -22.82
C VAL A 146 3.03 14.21 -23.31
N ALA A 147 3.00 13.98 -24.62
CA ALA A 147 2.91 12.64 -25.18
C ALA A 147 4.11 11.76 -24.79
N MET A 148 5.34 12.28 -24.90
CA MET A 148 6.56 11.57 -24.50
C MET A 148 6.55 11.25 -23.01
N ILE A 149 6.21 12.21 -22.14
CA ILE A 149 6.09 11.97 -20.70
C ILE A 149 5.04 10.89 -20.42
N SER A 150 3.88 10.92 -21.09
CA SER A 150 2.86 9.88 -20.95
C SER A 150 3.34 8.50 -21.40
N VAL A 151 4.08 8.40 -22.50
CA VAL A 151 4.68 7.13 -22.95
C VAL A 151 5.69 6.62 -21.95
N LEU A 152 6.57 7.49 -21.43
CA LEU A 152 7.55 7.11 -20.41
C LEU A 152 6.86 6.69 -19.11
N MET A 153 5.74 7.31 -18.74
CA MET A 153 4.92 6.85 -17.61
C MET A 153 4.33 5.46 -17.83
N SER A 154 3.83 5.17 -19.03
CA SER A 154 3.32 3.84 -19.37
C SER A 154 4.43 2.78 -19.34
N LEU A 155 5.62 3.09 -19.86
CA LEU A 155 6.76 2.18 -19.82
C LEU A 155 7.21 1.93 -18.38
N ASN A 156 7.31 2.99 -17.58
CA ASN A 156 7.62 2.89 -16.17
C ASN A 156 6.60 1.98 -15.46
N ALA A 157 5.31 2.15 -15.78
CA ALA A 157 4.24 1.34 -15.23
C ALA A 157 4.37 -0.15 -15.58
N ILE A 158 4.71 -0.47 -16.82
CA ILE A 158 4.94 -1.86 -17.27
C ILE A 158 6.10 -2.48 -16.48
N GLY A 159 7.20 -1.73 -16.27
CA GLY A 159 8.33 -2.23 -15.48
C GLY A 159 7.96 -2.49 -14.03
N VAL A 160 7.30 -1.56 -13.34
CA VAL A 160 6.91 -1.76 -11.93
C VAL A 160 5.92 -2.93 -11.82
N PHE A 161 4.99 -3.05 -12.77
CA PHE A 161 4.10 -4.20 -12.86
C PHE A 161 4.88 -5.52 -13.00
N GLY A 162 5.90 -5.57 -13.86
CA GLY A 162 6.75 -6.74 -14.05
C GLY A 162 7.45 -7.14 -12.75
N PHE A 163 8.02 -6.17 -12.02
CA PHE A 163 8.66 -6.40 -10.73
C PHE A 163 7.68 -6.95 -9.68
N LEU A 164 6.54 -6.27 -9.47
CA LEU A 164 5.58 -6.67 -8.45
C LEU A 164 4.92 -8.02 -8.77
N THR A 165 4.63 -8.28 -10.04
CA THR A 165 4.06 -9.56 -10.48
C THR A 165 5.06 -10.68 -10.26
N ARG A 166 6.34 -10.47 -10.60
CA ARG A 166 7.40 -11.45 -10.34
C ARG A 166 7.59 -11.72 -8.86
N ALA A 167 7.69 -10.68 -8.03
CA ALA A 167 7.85 -10.84 -6.58
C ALA A 167 6.70 -11.65 -5.95
N HIS A 168 5.47 -11.45 -6.44
CA HIS A 168 4.32 -12.23 -6.01
C HIS A 168 4.37 -13.69 -6.50
N LEU A 169 4.67 -13.90 -7.79
CA LEU A 169 4.76 -15.23 -8.39
C LEU A 169 5.89 -16.05 -7.78
N ASP A 170 7.08 -15.47 -7.63
CA ASP A 170 8.25 -16.15 -7.05
C ASP A 170 7.96 -16.58 -5.61
N HIS A 171 7.24 -15.76 -4.82
CA HIS A 171 6.81 -16.13 -3.48
C HIS A 171 5.81 -17.30 -3.48
N MET A 172 4.81 -17.27 -4.36
CA MET A 172 3.81 -18.33 -4.48
C MET A 172 4.40 -19.64 -5.00
N VAL A 173 5.26 -19.58 -6.02
CA VAL A 173 5.95 -20.76 -6.58
C VAL A 173 6.92 -21.36 -5.57
N ALA A 174 7.68 -20.54 -4.84
CA ALA A 174 8.60 -21.04 -3.82
C ALA A 174 7.85 -21.78 -2.69
N VAL A 175 6.71 -21.25 -2.27
CA VAL A 175 5.84 -21.88 -1.27
C VAL A 175 5.23 -23.18 -1.82
N ASP A 176 4.63 -23.14 -3.01
CA ASP A 176 3.94 -24.29 -3.59
C ASP A 176 4.88 -25.43 -3.93
N LEU A 177 6.06 -25.13 -4.51
CA LEU A 177 7.06 -26.14 -4.84
C LEU A 177 7.62 -26.81 -3.58
N ALA A 178 7.96 -26.01 -2.56
CA ALA A 178 8.52 -26.54 -1.31
C ALA A 178 7.51 -27.39 -0.51
N LEU A 179 6.23 -27.04 -0.56
CA LEU A 179 5.17 -27.77 0.14
C LEU A 179 4.68 -28.98 -0.66
N THR A 180 4.59 -28.88 -1.99
CA THR A 180 4.14 -29.97 -2.87
C THR A 180 5.12 -31.13 -2.86
N ASP A 181 6.43 -30.85 -2.96
CA ASP A 181 7.47 -31.89 -2.93
C ASP A 181 7.47 -32.66 -1.59
N ARG A 182 7.36 -31.93 -0.48
CA ARG A 182 7.21 -32.52 0.86
C ARG A 182 5.94 -33.35 1.01
N THR A 183 4.82 -32.86 0.47
CA THR A 183 3.54 -33.57 0.55
C THR A 183 3.58 -34.86 -0.26
N ALA A 184 4.17 -34.84 -1.45
CA ALA A 184 4.33 -36.03 -2.31
C ALA A 184 5.22 -37.11 -1.65
N ASP A 185 6.34 -36.71 -1.04
CA ASP A 185 7.20 -37.63 -0.28
C ASP A 185 6.45 -38.23 0.92
N ILE A 186 5.78 -37.39 1.73
CA ILE A 186 4.98 -37.85 2.88
C ILE A 186 3.86 -38.80 2.43
N ASP A 187 3.14 -38.51 1.35
CA ASP A 187 2.09 -39.37 0.82
C ASP A 187 2.62 -40.72 0.36
N THR A 188 3.80 -40.74 -0.25
CA THR A 188 4.47 -41.99 -0.65
C THR A 188 4.80 -42.83 0.58
N ARG A 189 5.41 -42.23 1.61
CA ARG A 189 5.74 -42.92 2.86
C ARG A 189 4.49 -43.40 3.60
N LEU A 190 3.45 -42.58 3.64
CA LEU A 190 2.17 -42.90 4.29
C LEU A 190 1.48 -44.06 3.58
N ASN A 191 1.49 -44.09 2.24
CA ASN A 191 0.97 -45.21 1.46
C ASN A 191 1.73 -46.52 1.75
N LEU A 192 3.06 -46.48 1.75
CA LEU A 192 3.90 -47.65 2.06
C LEU A 192 3.68 -48.15 3.51
N GLN A 193 3.64 -47.24 4.47
CA GLN A 193 3.43 -47.57 5.88
C GLN A 193 2.00 -48.10 6.11
N SER A 194 1.01 -47.49 5.47
CA SER A 194 -0.40 -47.93 5.56
C SER A 194 -0.59 -49.30 4.92
N GLN A 195 0.10 -49.61 3.81
CA GLN A 195 0.06 -50.93 3.20
C GLN A 195 0.71 -51.97 4.11
N THR A 196 1.83 -51.65 4.76
CA THR A 196 2.50 -52.52 5.73
C THR A 196 1.56 -52.87 6.90
N VAL A 197 0.93 -51.85 7.50
CA VAL A 197 -0.03 -52.07 8.59
C VAL A 197 -1.25 -52.86 8.12
N ALA A 198 -1.77 -52.58 6.92
CA ALA A 198 -2.88 -53.32 6.34
C ALA A 198 -2.55 -54.80 6.05
N ASP A 199 -1.32 -55.11 5.63
CA ASP A 199 -0.86 -56.50 5.45
C ASP A 199 -0.79 -57.24 6.80
N LEU A 200 -0.23 -56.60 7.83
CA LEU A 200 -0.18 -57.15 9.18
C LEU A 200 -1.60 -57.42 9.73
N ASP A 201 -2.53 -56.47 9.57
CA ASP A 201 -3.92 -56.64 9.99
C ASP A 201 -4.62 -57.78 9.22
N ARG A 202 -4.34 -57.94 7.91
CA ARG A 202 -4.83 -59.08 7.12
C ARG A 202 -4.27 -60.43 7.61
N ARG A 203 -2.97 -60.52 7.91
CA ARG A 203 -2.35 -61.74 8.44
C ARG A 203 -2.93 -62.11 9.81
N ILE A 204 -3.15 -61.13 10.68
CA ILE A 204 -3.81 -61.34 11.98
C ILE A 204 -5.20 -61.92 11.77
N ALA A 205 -6.01 -61.33 10.87
CA ALA A 205 -7.35 -61.82 10.58
C ALA A 205 -7.35 -63.26 10.02
N GLN A 206 -6.42 -63.59 9.12
CA GLN A 206 -6.27 -64.96 8.60
C GLN A 206 -5.94 -65.96 9.72
N ILE A 207 -5.03 -65.61 10.63
CA ILE A 207 -4.70 -66.47 11.78
C ILE A 207 -5.91 -66.62 12.71
N ASP A 208 -6.66 -65.54 12.97
CA ASP A 208 -7.88 -65.61 13.78
C ASP A 208 -8.91 -66.57 13.17
N THR A 209 -9.13 -66.51 11.86
CA THR A 209 -10.03 -67.46 11.18
C THR A 209 -9.54 -68.91 11.24
N ALA A 210 -8.23 -69.14 11.11
CA ALA A 210 -7.65 -70.48 11.19
C ALA A 210 -7.71 -71.06 12.61
N ILE A 211 -7.51 -70.22 13.63
CA ILE A 211 -7.67 -70.61 15.04
C ILE A 211 -9.12 -70.98 15.31
N GLU A 212 -10.08 -70.18 14.85
CA GLU A 212 -11.51 -70.45 15.02
C GLU A 212 -11.94 -71.77 14.35
N GLU A 213 -11.49 -72.02 13.12
CA GLU A 213 -11.75 -73.26 12.41
C GLU A 213 -11.16 -74.48 13.14
N SER A 214 -9.91 -74.37 13.61
CA SER A 214 -9.26 -75.45 14.38
C SER A 214 -9.96 -75.74 15.71
N THR A 215 -10.55 -74.72 16.34
CA THR A 215 -11.32 -74.83 17.58
C THR A 215 -12.68 -75.49 17.33
N ARG A 216 -13.35 -75.12 16.23
CA ARG A 216 -14.66 -75.67 15.83
C ARG A 216 -14.60 -77.17 15.50
N LEU A 217 -13.49 -77.63 14.91
CA LEU A 217 -13.31 -79.03 14.50
C LEU A 217 -13.03 -80.00 15.66
N GLY A 218 -12.85 -79.52 16.90
CA GLY A 218 -12.89 -80.35 18.11
C GLY A 218 -11.92 -81.54 18.16
N ARG A 219 -10.76 -81.47 17.50
CA ARG A 219 -9.81 -82.60 17.42
C ARG A 219 -8.96 -82.72 18.70
N PRO A 220 -8.87 -83.90 19.34
CA PRO A 220 -8.19 -84.05 20.62
C PRO A 220 -6.65 -83.99 20.46
N ILE A 221 -6.02 -83.29 21.41
CA ILE A 221 -4.57 -83.17 21.72
C ILE A 221 -3.67 -82.60 20.60
N GLY A 222 -3.74 -83.11 19.36
CA GLY A 222 -2.92 -82.64 18.23
C GLY A 222 -3.38 -81.29 17.63
N ALA A 223 -4.66 -80.93 17.77
CA ALA A 223 -5.14 -79.60 17.34
C ALA A 223 -4.84 -78.51 18.37
N MET A 224 -4.65 -78.89 19.64
CA MET A 224 -4.35 -77.95 20.72
C MET A 224 -2.92 -77.39 20.60
N THR A 225 -1.95 -78.23 20.23
CA THR A 225 -0.56 -77.81 19.98
C THR A 225 -0.43 -76.91 18.74
N ILE A 226 -1.23 -77.16 17.69
CA ILE A 226 -1.28 -76.32 16.48
C ILE A 226 -1.92 -74.96 16.77
N ALA A 227 -3.02 -74.93 17.54
CA ALA A 227 -3.67 -73.69 17.95
C ALA A 227 -2.75 -72.83 18.85
N ASP A 228 -2.00 -73.45 19.77
CA ASP A 228 -1.02 -72.74 20.60
C ASP A 228 0.14 -72.15 19.78
N GLN A 229 0.63 -72.90 18.78
CA GLN A 229 1.65 -72.40 17.84
C GLN A 229 1.13 -71.16 17.09
N LYS A 230 -0.11 -71.20 16.59
CA LYS A 230 -0.76 -70.09 15.88
C LYS A 230 -1.00 -68.87 16.76
N ARG A 231 -1.32 -69.08 18.04
CA ARG A 231 -1.45 -67.99 19.02
C ARG A 231 -0.13 -67.26 19.28
N ARG A 232 0.99 -67.98 19.30
CA ARG A 232 2.33 -67.37 19.41
C ARG A 232 2.67 -66.56 18.16
N GLU A 233 2.48 -67.14 16.98
CA GLU A 233 2.67 -66.46 15.70
C GLU A 233 1.82 -65.16 15.61
N ARG A 234 0.56 -65.23 16.08
CA ARG A 234 -0.30 -64.04 16.20
C ARG A 234 0.28 -63.00 17.16
N ALA A 235 0.76 -63.40 18.33
CA ALA A 235 1.33 -62.48 19.30
C ALA A 235 2.56 -61.74 18.73
N ASP A 236 3.40 -62.44 17.97
CA ASP A 236 4.57 -61.86 17.29
C ASP A 236 4.15 -60.83 16.23
N ILE A 237 3.15 -61.15 15.39
CA ILE A 237 2.63 -60.23 14.36
C ILE A 237 1.93 -59.02 15.00
N VAL A 238 1.18 -59.21 16.08
CA VAL A 238 0.54 -58.11 16.83
C VAL A 238 1.59 -57.19 17.45
N ALA A 239 2.68 -57.75 17.99
CA ALA A 239 3.79 -56.96 18.51
C ALA A 239 4.47 -56.14 17.40
N GLU A 240 4.68 -56.73 16.22
CA GLU A 240 5.21 -56.01 15.06
C GLU A 240 4.26 -54.89 14.61
N ARG A 241 2.95 -55.16 14.54
CA ARG A 241 1.94 -54.15 14.23
C ARG A 241 1.94 -52.99 15.25
N GLN A 242 2.14 -53.28 16.53
CA GLN A 242 2.29 -52.25 17.57
C GLN A 242 3.56 -51.42 17.42
N ARG A 243 4.64 -51.97 16.83
CA ARG A 243 5.86 -51.22 16.53
C ARG A 243 5.70 -50.31 15.31
N GLN A 244 4.92 -50.74 14.32
CA GLN A 244 4.70 -50.00 13.06
C GLN A 244 3.60 -48.92 13.16
N ALA A 245 2.62 -49.08 14.06
CA ALA A 245 1.50 -48.14 14.22
C ALA A 245 1.92 -46.71 14.63
N PRO A 246 2.90 -46.49 15.54
CA PRO A 246 3.38 -45.16 15.87
C PRO A 246 4.01 -44.42 14.68
N ALA A 247 4.73 -45.14 13.81
CA ALA A 247 5.34 -44.56 12.62
C ALA A 247 4.28 -44.09 11.60
N LEU A 248 3.17 -44.83 11.46
CA LEU A 248 2.03 -44.38 10.66
C LEU A 248 1.39 -43.13 11.26
N GLY A 249 1.19 -43.10 12.58
CA GLY A 249 0.66 -41.95 13.30
C GLY A 249 1.52 -40.70 13.16
N SER A 250 2.85 -40.83 13.25
CA SER A 250 3.77 -39.71 13.08
C SER A 250 3.73 -39.14 11.67
N LEU A 251 3.65 -40.00 10.63
CA LEU A 251 3.51 -39.56 9.25
C LEU A 251 2.18 -38.84 8.99
N GLN A 252 1.08 -39.30 9.60
CA GLN A 252 -0.22 -38.61 9.52
C GLN A 252 -0.19 -37.23 10.19
N ILE A 253 0.47 -37.11 11.35
CA ILE A 253 0.66 -35.82 12.04
C ILE A 253 1.53 -34.89 11.19
N GLU A 254 2.60 -35.41 10.60
CA GLU A 254 3.48 -34.63 9.72
C GLU A 254 2.72 -34.11 8.50
N LYS A 255 1.92 -34.96 7.84
CA LYS A 255 1.02 -34.56 6.75
C LYS A 255 0.07 -33.46 7.19
N ALA A 256 -0.63 -33.65 8.31
CA ALA A 256 -1.57 -32.65 8.82
C ALA A 256 -0.89 -31.30 9.13
N LYS A 257 0.37 -31.33 9.57
CA LYS A 257 1.18 -30.13 9.82
C LYS A 257 1.55 -29.42 8.52
N VAL A 258 1.96 -30.15 7.48
CA VAL A 258 2.26 -29.59 6.15
C VAL A 258 1.00 -29.03 5.51
N ASP A 259 -0.12 -29.74 5.58
CA ASP A 259 -1.43 -29.25 5.11
C ASP A 259 -1.89 -27.99 5.86
N ALA A 260 -1.59 -27.89 7.16
CA ALA A 260 -1.83 -26.68 7.93
C ALA A 260 -0.91 -25.52 7.49
N GLN A 261 0.35 -25.79 7.16
CA GLN A 261 1.27 -24.77 6.62
C GLN A 261 0.79 -24.27 5.25
N ARG A 262 0.34 -25.17 4.38
CA ARG A 262 -0.24 -24.82 3.07
C ARG A 262 -1.44 -23.91 3.22
N ARG A 263 -2.41 -24.29 4.07
CA ARG A 263 -3.59 -23.48 4.36
C ARG A 263 -3.25 -22.10 4.95
N ARG A 264 -2.20 -22.01 5.76
CA ARG A 264 -1.72 -20.72 6.29
C ARG A 264 -1.14 -19.84 5.18
N ALA A 265 -0.29 -20.41 4.32
CA ALA A 265 0.29 -19.66 3.21
C ALA A 265 -0.78 -19.19 2.20
N GLU A 266 -1.81 -20.01 1.95
CA GLU A 266 -2.98 -19.61 1.15
C GLU A 266 -3.81 -18.51 1.86
N ALA A 267 -3.91 -18.55 3.19
CA ALA A 267 -4.64 -17.57 3.98
C ALA A 267 -3.94 -16.20 4.05
N ASP A 268 -2.61 -16.15 3.99
CA ASP A 268 -1.83 -14.91 3.94
C ASP A 268 -2.15 -14.09 2.67
N VAL A 269 -2.68 -14.74 1.63
CA VAL A 269 -3.18 -14.10 0.40
C VAL A 269 -4.62 -13.57 0.54
N GLY A 270 -5.16 -13.53 1.77
CA GLY A 270 -6.53 -13.12 2.11
C GLY A 270 -7.00 -11.80 1.46
N PRO A 271 -6.21 -10.70 1.49
CA PRO A 271 -6.59 -9.44 0.83
C PRO A 271 -6.87 -9.58 -0.67
N VAL A 272 -6.13 -10.44 -1.36
CA VAL A 272 -6.34 -10.70 -2.79
C VAL A 272 -7.63 -11.48 -3.01
N ARG A 273 -7.98 -12.39 -2.10
CA ARG A 273 -9.22 -13.16 -2.21
C ARG A 273 -10.47 -12.29 -2.07
N TYR A 274 -10.43 -11.29 -1.18
CA TYR A 274 -11.47 -10.26 -1.12
C TYR A 274 -11.56 -9.46 -2.42
N LEU A 275 -10.43 -9.14 -3.04
CA LEU A 275 -10.41 -8.48 -4.33
C LEU A 275 -10.96 -9.39 -5.45
N ALA A 276 -10.68 -10.69 -5.38
CA ALA A 276 -11.23 -11.68 -6.30
C ALA A 276 -12.77 -11.73 -6.24
N GLU A 277 -13.31 -11.75 -5.04
CA GLU A 277 -14.76 -11.67 -4.80
C GLU A 277 -15.35 -10.36 -5.33
N LEU A 278 -14.68 -9.23 -5.10
CA LEU A 278 -15.13 -7.91 -5.58
C LEU A 278 -15.18 -7.82 -7.12
N ILE A 279 -14.24 -8.46 -7.80
CA ILE A 279 -14.13 -8.45 -9.27
C ILE A 279 -14.99 -9.57 -9.90
N GLY A 280 -15.57 -10.47 -9.09
CA GLY A 280 -16.36 -11.60 -9.56
C GLY A 280 -15.53 -12.71 -10.22
N THR A 281 -14.23 -12.78 -9.91
CA THR A 281 -13.36 -13.87 -10.36
C THR A 281 -13.47 -15.06 -9.39
N PRO A 282 -13.43 -16.31 -9.89
CA PRO A 282 -13.43 -17.47 -9.01
C PRO A 282 -12.22 -17.43 -8.08
N ALA A 283 -12.41 -17.86 -6.83
CA ALA A 283 -11.35 -17.89 -5.80
C ALA A 283 -10.17 -18.83 -6.13
N THR A 284 -10.23 -19.53 -7.27
CA THR A 284 -9.14 -20.35 -7.81
C THR A 284 -8.18 -19.55 -8.69
N ASP A 285 -8.58 -18.36 -9.18
CA ASP A 285 -7.75 -17.49 -10.03
C ASP A 285 -7.44 -16.18 -9.29
N LEU A 286 -6.51 -16.26 -8.33
CA LEU A 286 -6.01 -15.10 -7.58
C LEU A 286 -5.07 -14.22 -8.42
N GLU A 287 -4.53 -14.73 -9.53
CA GLU A 287 -3.58 -13.97 -10.36
C GLU A 287 -4.21 -12.73 -10.99
N ARG A 288 -5.45 -12.84 -11.50
CA ARG A 288 -6.14 -11.71 -12.14
C ARG A 288 -6.37 -10.52 -11.19
N PRO A 289 -6.95 -10.72 -9.99
CA PRO A 289 -7.08 -9.66 -8.99
C PRO A 289 -5.75 -9.01 -8.63
N VAL A 290 -4.68 -9.79 -8.40
CA VAL A 290 -3.36 -9.24 -8.11
C VAL A 290 -2.88 -8.35 -9.25
N ARG A 291 -2.97 -8.83 -10.49
CA ARG A 291 -2.54 -8.06 -11.67
C ARG A 291 -3.30 -6.75 -11.79
N LEU A 292 -4.62 -6.77 -11.60
CA LEU A 292 -5.46 -5.58 -11.62
C LEU A 292 -5.13 -4.61 -10.48
N LEU A 293 -4.89 -5.11 -9.27
CA LEU A 293 -4.45 -4.30 -8.13
C LEU A 293 -3.12 -3.62 -8.41
N THR A 294 -2.13 -4.38 -8.88
CA THR A 294 -0.82 -3.83 -9.24
C THR A 294 -0.94 -2.81 -10.36
N LEU A 295 -1.76 -3.07 -11.38
CA LEU A 295 -1.97 -2.12 -12.47
C LEU A 295 -2.64 -0.82 -11.98
N ALA A 296 -3.61 -0.92 -11.07
CA ALA A 296 -4.25 0.25 -10.46
C ALA A 296 -3.27 1.06 -9.59
N LEU A 297 -2.45 0.38 -8.76
CA LEU A 297 -1.45 1.03 -7.92
C LEU A 297 -0.42 1.79 -8.76
N VAL A 298 0.10 1.13 -9.78
CA VAL A 298 1.16 1.66 -10.63
C VAL A 298 0.66 2.77 -11.55
N ALA A 299 -0.59 2.69 -12.03
CA ALA A 299 -1.23 3.73 -12.82
C ALA A 299 -1.34 5.07 -12.07
N VAL A 300 -1.31 5.07 -10.73
CA VAL A 300 -1.38 6.29 -9.92
C VAL A 300 0.01 6.79 -9.51
N LEU A 301 0.95 5.87 -9.29
CA LEU A 301 2.26 6.18 -8.71
C LEU A 301 3.04 7.22 -9.52
N ASP A 302 3.19 7.00 -10.82
CA ASP A 302 4.01 7.87 -11.67
C ASP A 302 3.33 9.21 -12.02
N PRO A 303 2.02 9.24 -12.37
CA PRO A 303 1.31 10.51 -12.51
C PRO A 303 1.33 11.35 -11.23
N MET A 304 1.30 10.73 -10.05
CA MET A 304 1.41 11.46 -8.78
C MET A 304 2.80 12.11 -8.64
N ALA A 305 3.89 11.39 -8.92
CA ALA A 305 5.24 11.93 -8.83
C ALA A 305 5.43 13.16 -9.73
N VAL A 306 4.99 13.05 -11.00
CA VAL A 306 5.05 14.18 -11.93
C VAL A 306 4.11 15.30 -11.52
N ALA A 307 2.87 15.03 -11.09
CA ALA A 307 1.95 16.07 -10.63
C ALA A 307 2.52 16.86 -9.44
N LEU A 308 3.16 16.19 -8.48
CA LEU A 308 3.83 16.85 -7.34
C LEU A 308 5.02 17.69 -7.80
N LEU A 309 5.82 17.21 -8.75
CA LEU A 309 6.92 17.96 -9.35
C LEU A 309 6.42 19.24 -10.07
N LEU A 310 5.37 19.11 -10.89
CA LEU A 310 4.73 20.23 -11.59
C LEU A 310 4.17 21.25 -10.58
N ALA A 311 3.54 20.78 -9.50
CA ALA A 311 2.97 21.63 -8.46
C ALA A 311 4.05 22.41 -7.69
N ALA A 312 5.18 21.76 -7.36
CA ALA A 312 6.33 22.40 -6.72
C ALA A 312 6.97 23.46 -7.65
N GLY A 313 7.12 23.16 -8.94
CA GLY A 313 7.70 24.08 -9.93
C GLY A 313 6.85 25.32 -10.19
N LYS A 314 5.53 25.17 -10.36
CA LYS A 314 4.61 26.28 -10.68
C LYS A 314 4.57 27.35 -9.57
N HIS A 315 4.69 26.92 -8.32
CA HIS A 315 4.66 27.83 -7.17
C HIS A 315 6.00 28.55 -6.94
N MET A 316 7.12 28.05 -7.47
CA MET A 316 8.43 28.71 -7.42
C MET A 316 8.44 29.98 -8.28
N ARG A 317 7.74 29.94 -9.43
CA ARG A 317 7.64 31.07 -10.36
C ARG A 317 6.88 32.27 -9.78
N ARG A 318 6.00 32.04 -8.80
CA ARG A 318 5.17 33.09 -8.18
C ARG A 318 5.90 33.86 -7.06
N ASP A 319 7.01 33.33 -6.56
CA ASP A 319 7.76 33.92 -5.44
C ASP A 319 9.02 34.70 -5.88
N ARG A 320 9.39 34.70 -7.17
CA ARG A 320 10.49 35.55 -7.67
C ARG A 320 9.97 37.00 -7.82
N PRO A 321 10.57 38.00 -7.14
CA PRO A 321 10.26 39.41 -7.41
C PRO A 321 10.70 39.75 -8.85
N SER A 322 9.84 40.49 -9.54
CA SER A 322 10.06 41.03 -10.89
C SER A 322 11.18 42.05 -10.93
#